data_AF-A0A7V9I610-F1
#
_entry.id   AF-A0A7V9I610-F1
#
_cell.length_a   1.000
_cell.length_b   1.000
_cell.length_c   1.000
_cell.angle_alpha   90.00
_cell.angle_beta   90.00
_cell.angle_gamma   90.00
#
_symmetry.space_group_name_H-M   'P 1'
#
loop_
_entity.id
_entity.type
_entity.pdbx_description
1 polymer ?
#
loop_
_entity_poly.entity_id
_entity_poly.type
_entity_poly.pdbx_seq_one_letter_code
_entity_poly.pdbx_strand_id
1 'polypeptide(L)' 'AVIVHANADNYANIPTARYDPDPDATTLATGDAGGRVACGVIEARGNDGATRAVR' A
#
# COMPACT_ATOMS: atom_id res chain seq x y z
N ALA A 1 3.65 10.24 -3.19
CA ALA A 1 4.51 9.50 -2.26
C ALA A 1 4.21 8.02 -2.38
N VAL A 2 5.19 7.15 -2.14
CA VAL A 2 5.00 5.70 -1.96
C VAL A 2 4.96 5.42 -0.48
N ILE A 3 4.03 4.57 -0.06
CA ILE A 3 3.80 4.21 1.34
C ILE A 3 3.90 2.70 1.49
N VAL A 4 4.63 2.26 2.52
CA VAL A 4 4.68 0.86 2.94
C VAL A 4 3.85 0.72 4.21
N HIS A 5 2.95 -0.25 4.20
CA HIS A 5 2.08 -0.55 5.33
C HIS A 5 2.67 -1.64 6.23
N ALA A 6 2.15 -1.75 7.46
CA ALA A 6 2.60 -2.71 8.46
C ALA A 6 2.23 -4.15 8.10
N ASN A 7 1.08 -4.34 7.45
CA ASN A 7 0.54 -5.65 7.06
C ASN A 7 0.37 -5.74 5.54
N ALA A 8 0.07 -6.96 5.07
CA ALA A 8 -0.27 -7.20 3.67
C ALA A 8 -1.60 -6.54 3.30
N ASP A 9 -1.67 -6.09 2.06
CA ASP A 9 -2.90 -5.57 1.44
C ASP A 9 -3.82 -6.74 1.07
N ASN A 10 -5.10 -6.65 1.46
CA ASN A 10 -6.11 -7.64 1.12
C ASN A 10 -6.79 -7.39 -0.23
N TYR A 11 -6.53 -6.25 -0.89
CA TYR A 11 -7.07 -5.83 -2.19
C TYR A 11 -8.61 -5.82 -2.26
N ALA A 12 -9.28 -5.66 -1.12
CA ALA A 12 -10.72 -5.88 -0.98
C ALA A 12 -11.18 -7.28 -1.45
N ASN A 13 -10.29 -8.27 -1.44
CA ASN A 13 -10.58 -9.64 -1.82
C ASN A 13 -11.25 -10.41 -0.67
N ILE A 14 -12.51 -10.08 -0.39
CA ILE A 14 -13.35 -10.78 0.60
C ILE A 14 -14.52 -11.41 -0.16
N PRO A 15 -14.53 -12.75 -0.36
CA PRO A 15 -15.59 -13.41 -1.11
C PRO A 15 -16.95 -13.34 -0.41
N THR A 16 -17.87 -12.58 -0.98
CA THR A 16 -19.22 -12.31 -0.43
C THR A 16 -20.11 -13.56 -0.33
N ALA A 17 -19.79 -14.61 -1.10
CA ALA A 17 -20.46 -15.91 -0.98
C ALA A 17 -20.20 -16.63 0.37
N ARG A 18 -19.21 -16.19 1.16
CA ARG A 18 -18.82 -16.83 2.43
C ARG A 18 -18.72 -15.89 3.63
N TYR A 19 -18.71 -14.58 3.40
CA TYR A 19 -18.54 -13.57 4.44
C TYR A 19 -19.58 -12.46 4.28
N ASP A 20 -20.16 -12.04 5.40
CA ASP A 20 -21.16 -10.97 5.54
C ASP A 20 -20.77 -10.13 6.78
N PRO A 21 -20.69 -8.79 6.70
CA PRO A 21 -21.03 -7.94 5.56
C PRO A 21 -20.04 -8.01 4.38
N ASP A 22 -20.50 -7.52 3.23
CA ASP A 22 -19.65 -7.15 2.10
C ASP A 22 -18.51 -6.19 2.56
N PRO A 23 -17.37 -6.14 1.84
CA PRO A 23 -16.28 -5.22 2.16
C PRO A 23 -16.79 -3.79 2.38
N ASP A 24 -16.41 -3.20 3.51
CA ASP A 24 -16.80 -1.83 3.81
C ASP A 24 -15.98 -0.81 3.00
N ALA A 25 -16.36 0.46 3.09
CA ALA A 25 -15.69 1.54 2.37
C ALA A 25 -14.20 1.71 2.77
N THR A 26 -13.82 1.32 3.99
CA THR A 26 -12.43 1.38 4.46
C THR A 26 -11.60 0.29 3.81
N THR A 27 -12.12 -0.95 3.75
CA THR A 27 -11.48 -2.05 3.03
C THR A 27 -11.26 -1.69 1.57
N LEU A 28 -12.30 -1.15 0.90
CA LEU A 28 -12.22 -0.73 -0.51
C LEU A 28 -11.20 0.37 -0.76
N ALA A 29 -10.96 1.26 0.21
CA ALA A 29 -10.04 2.39 0.07
C ALA A 29 -8.60 2.08 0.50
N THR A 30 -8.39 1.08 1.36
CA THR A 30 -7.11 0.92 2.08
C THR A 30 -6.53 -0.48 2.07
N GLY A 31 -7.31 -1.50 1.65
CA GLY A 31 -6.86 -2.88 1.66
C GLY A 31 -6.58 -3.45 3.06
N ASP A 32 -7.04 -2.76 4.11
CA ASP A 32 -6.84 -3.08 5.53
C ASP A 32 -5.39 -3.38 5.94
N ALA A 33 -4.43 -2.79 5.23
CA ALA A 33 -3.00 -3.05 5.42
C ALA A 33 -2.44 -2.47 6.75
N GLY A 34 -3.27 -1.80 7.55
CA GLY A 34 -2.90 -1.23 8.85
C GLY A 34 -2.04 0.03 8.75
N GLY A 35 -1.25 0.30 9.79
CA GLY A 35 -0.44 1.51 9.92
C GLY A 35 0.61 1.69 8.80
N ARG A 36 1.01 2.93 8.54
CA ARG A 36 2.00 3.30 7.51
C ARG A 36 3.40 3.34 8.12
N VAL A 37 4.24 2.36 7.82
CA VAL A 37 5.57 2.19 8.45
C VAL A 37 6.69 2.92 7.70
N ALA A 38 6.48 3.25 6.42
CA ALA A 38 7.39 4.11 5.66
C ALA A 38 6.61 4.97 4.66
N CYS A 39 7.11 6.17 4.38
CA CYS A 39 6.58 7.10 3.39
C CYS A 39 7.72 7.81 2.68
N GLY A 40 7.73 7.81 1.35
CA GLY A 40 8.74 8.49 0.53
C GLY A 40 8.09 9.30 -0.58
N VAL A 41 8.49 10.56 -0.75
CA VAL A 41 8.07 11.37 -1.90
C VAL A 41 8.72 10.78 -3.16
N ILE A 42 7.98 10.76 -4.27
CA ILE A 42 8.52 10.33 -5.56
C ILE A 42 8.91 11.60 -6.30
N GLU A 43 10.21 11.72 -6.58
CA GLU A 43 10.80 12.82 -7.34
C GLU A 43 11.31 12.27 -8.67
N ALA A 44 11.36 13.13 -9.70
CA ALA A 44 12.00 12.77 -10.94
C ALA A 44 13.48 12.46 -10.69
N ARG A 45 14.01 11.43 -11.34
CA ARG A 45 15.45 11.18 -11.34
C ARG A 45 16.12 12.37 -12.05
N GLY A 46 16.73 13.29 -11.30
CA GLY A 46 17.72 14.21 -11.86
C GLY A 46 18.89 13.40 -12.40
N ASN A 47 19.59 13.89 -13.43
CA ASN A 47 20.75 13.22 -14.04
C ASN A 47 22.01 13.23 -13.14
N ASP A 48 21.83 13.28 -11.82
CA ASP A 48 22.86 13.62 -10.84
C ASP A 48 23.53 12.36 -10.25
N GLY A 49 23.81 11.36 -11.10
CA GLY A 49 24.75 10.27 -10.79
C GLY A 49 24.44 9.37 -9.57
N ALA A 50 23.33 9.56 -8.87
CA ALA A 50 22.99 8.80 -7.67
C ALA A 50 22.19 7.53 -8.01
N THR A 51 22.81 6.64 -8.78
CA THR A 51 22.56 5.20 -8.65
C THR A 51 23.10 4.77 -7.28
N ARG A 52 22.43 5.21 -6.21
CA ARG A 52 22.55 4.60 -4.89
C ARG A 52 21.94 3.21 -5.06
N ALA A 53 22.80 2.27 -5.43
CA ALA A 53 22.54 0.85 -5.29
C ALA A 53 21.88 0.66 -3.93
N VAL A 54 20.62 0.22 -3.95
CA VAL A 54 19.99 -0.39 -2.79
C VAL A 54 20.92 -1.56 -2.44
N ARG A 55 21.78 -1.34 -1.44
CA ARG A 55 22.50 -2.42 -0.78
C ARG A 55 21.50 -3.23 0.01
#